data_AF-A0A7K7Q3T5-F1
#
_entry.id   AF-A0A7K7Q3T5-F1
#
_cell.length_a   1.000
_cell.length_b   1.000
_cell.length_c   1.000
_cell.angle_alpha   90.00
_cell.angle_beta   90.00
_cell.angle_gamma   90.00
#
_symmetry.space_group_name_H-M   'P 1'
#
loop_
_entity.id
_entity.type
_entity.pdbx_description
1 polymer ?
#
loop_
_entity_poly.entity_id
_entity_poly.type
_entity_poly.pdbx_seq_one_letter_code
_entity_poly.pdbx_strand_id
1 'polypeptide(L)'
;MNEVVQTLTKIEQNYKLFQQQQFSFIRALERTRREAHDTFRPVSSIVQVECYKDHHCFNATDRRILNMFISLCNDLRNLCQKMETVHPGDSVTNGLLEKCKVLLNDSNDLTDLRATYPHGVVNYLSLEEARNRYAGVVSLLPIVIDHMWEWVTYSKTNLLPNVSPRSVSEKETLTSQTPPAGQFAAQTSFNNKNTVQLQEKACKRCGYEDPRLKNKPPWIPPGKPH
;
A
#
# COMPACT_ATOMS: atom_id res chain seq x y z
N MET A 1 16.19 -7.82 -12.98
CA MET A 1 15.04 -8.77 -13.02
C MET A 1 14.97 -9.73 -11.83
N ASN A 2 16.01 -10.54 -11.55
CA ASN A 2 15.97 -11.54 -10.46
C ASN A 2 15.62 -10.93 -9.09
N GLU A 3 16.25 -9.81 -8.73
CA GLU A 3 15.95 -9.13 -7.48
C GLU A 3 14.51 -8.62 -7.35
N VAL A 4 13.88 -8.22 -8.46
CA VAL A 4 12.46 -7.79 -8.47
C VAL A 4 11.57 -8.98 -8.10
N VAL A 5 11.83 -10.15 -8.73
CA VAL A 5 11.11 -11.39 -8.44
C VAL A 5 11.28 -11.79 -6.98
N GLN A 6 12.51 -11.80 -6.46
CA GLN A 6 12.76 -12.13 -5.05
C GLN A 6 12.05 -11.18 -4.09
N THR A 7 12.07 -9.87 -4.39
CA THR A 7 11.39 -8.86 -3.58
C THR A 7 9.88 -9.07 -3.59
N LEU A 8 9.29 -9.29 -4.76
CA LEU A 8 7.85 -9.54 -4.92
C LEU A 8 7.42 -10.83 -4.20
N THR A 9 8.20 -11.90 -4.30
CA THR A 9 7.94 -13.15 -3.56
C THR A 9 7.95 -12.93 -2.04
N LYS A 10 8.90 -12.14 -1.52
CA LYS A 10 8.94 -11.79 -0.09
C LYS A 10 7.72 -10.97 0.34
N ILE A 11 7.30 -9.99 -0.49
CA ILE A 11 6.09 -9.20 -0.23
C ILE A 11 4.85 -10.11 -0.22
N GLU A 12 4.74 -11.04 -1.17
CA GLU A 12 3.63 -12.00 -1.23
C GLU A 12 3.57 -12.90 0.02
N GLN A 13 4.72 -13.35 0.53
CA GLN A 13 4.80 -14.11 1.78
C GLN A 13 4.30 -13.28 2.97
N ASN A 14 4.74 -12.02 3.07
CA ASN A 14 4.26 -11.11 4.12
C ASN A 14 2.75 -10.82 3.98
N TYR A 15 2.27 -10.68 2.75
CA TYR A 15 0.85 -10.51 2.46
C TYR A 15 0.04 -11.75 2.89
N LYS A 16 0.54 -12.97 2.68
CA LYS A 16 -0.12 -14.20 3.19
C LYS A 16 -0.26 -14.19 4.71
N LEU A 17 0.76 -13.73 5.43
CA LEU A 17 0.68 -13.55 6.89
C LEU A 17 -0.34 -12.47 7.31
N PHE A 18 -0.42 -11.38 6.55
CA PHE A 18 -1.43 -10.34 6.76
C PHE A 18 -2.84 -10.86 6.48
N GLN A 19 -3.02 -11.62 5.40
CA GLN A 19 -4.30 -12.21 5.00
C GLN A 19 -4.85 -13.16 6.08
N GLN A 20 -3.99 -13.96 6.72
CA GLN A 20 -4.38 -14.78 7.88
C GLN A 20 -4.88 -13.95 9.06
N GLN A 21 -4.41 -12.72 9.20
CA GLN A 21 -4.77 -11.77 10.27
C GLN A 21 -5.80 -10.72 9.82
N GLN A 22 -6.42 -10.87 8.65
CA GLN A 22 -7.29 -9.86 8.06
C GLN A 22 -8.49 -9.50 8.94
N PHE A 23 -9.08 -10.47 9.65
CA PHE A 23 -10.16 -10.17 10.61
C PHE A 23 -9.67 -9.31 11.79
N SER A 24 -8.44 -9.51 12.24
CA SER A 24 -7.82 -8.67 13.27
C SER A 24 -7.58 -7.26 12.74
N PHE A 25 -7.17 -7.11 11.47
CA PHE A 25 -7.05 -5.81 10.81
C PHE A 25 -8.40 -5.07 10.75
N ILE A 26 -9.47 -5.75 10.34
CA ILE A 26 -10.83 -5.18 10.33
C ILE A 26 -11.28 -4.74 11.72
N ARG A 27 -11.07 -5.57 12.74
CA ARG A 27 -11.41 -5.22 14.14
C ARG A 27 -10.60 -4.03 14.65
N ALA A 28 -9.33 -3.93 14.28
CA ALA A 28 -8.48 -2.79 14.61
C ALA A 28 -9.00 -1.50 13.96
N LEU A 29 -9.39 -1.56 12.67
CA LEU A 29 -10.03 -0.42 12.00
C LEU A 29 -11.35 -0.03 12.66
N GLU A 30 -12.19 -1.00 13.03
CA GLU A 30 -13.47 -0.72 13.68
C GLU A 30 -13.30 0.03 15.01
N ARG A 31 -12.36 -0.43 15.85
CA ARG A 31 -12.08 0.21 17.15
C ARG A 31 -11.51 1.61 16.96
N THR A 32 -10.47 1.76 16.15
CA THR A 32 -9.81 3.06 15.95
C THR A 32 -10.75 4.09 15.32
N ARG A 33 -11.67 3.68 14.46
CA ARG A 33 -12.73 4.53 13.92
C ARG A 33 -13.76 4.95 14.97
N ARG A 34 -14.11 4.06 15.89
CA ARG A 34 -15.00 4.39 17.02
C ARG A 34 -14.37 5.47 17.90
N GLU A 35 -13.07 5.33 18.19
CA GLU A 35 -12.28 6.33 18.91
C GLU A 35 -12.15 7.65 18.14
N ALA A 36 -12.07 7.60 16.81
CA ALA A 36 -12.04 8.78 15.94
C ALA A 36 -13.43 9.41 15.70
N HIS A 37 -14.50 8.79 16.20
CA HIS A 37 -15.89 9.14 15.88
C HIS A 37 -16.23 9.14 14.37
N ASP A 38 -15.50 8.39 13.54
CA ASP A 38 -15.76 8.22 12.10
C ASP A 38 -16.36 6.85 11.80
N THR A 39 -17.56 6.60 12.32
CA THR A 39 -18.25 5.30 12.18
C THR A 39 -19.16 5.21 10.96
N PHE A 40 -19.45 6.32 10.28
CA PHE A 40 -20.44 6.36 9.21
C PHE A 40 -19.87 6.29 7.80
N ARG A 41 -18.61 6.65 7.59
CA ARG A 41 -17.97 6.62 6.26
C ARG A 41 -17.20 5.31 6.04
N PRO A 42 -16.97 4.88 4.80
CA PRO A 42 -15.99 3.83 4.53
C PRO A 42 -14.57 4.34 4.84
N VAL A 43 -13.65 3.41 5.12
CA VAL A 43 -12.22 3.73 5.11
C VAL A 43 -11.78 3.70 3.66
N SER A 44 -11.48 4.88 3.12
CA SER A 44 -11.30 5.10 1.69
C SER A 44 -9.87 5.35 1.27
N SER A 45 -8.90 5.45 2.19
CA SER A 45 -7.51 5.77 1.81
C SER A 45 -6.47 5.21 2.78
N ILE A 46 -5.22 5.07 2.32
CA ILE A 46 -4.09 4.64 3.16
C ILE A 46 -3.82 5.68 4.26
N VAL A 47 -3.90 6.98 3.91
CA VAL A 47 -3.67 8.07 4.88
C VAL A 47 -4.68 8.06 6.03
N GLN A 48 -5.93 7.63 5.78
CA GLN A 48 -6.89 7.43 6.86
C GLN A 48 -6.49 6.30 7.80
N VAL A 49 -6.00 5.17 7.26
CA VAL A 49 -5.49 4.06 8.08
C VAL A 49 -4.30 4.51 8.93
N GLU A 50 -3.39 5.29 8.36
CA GLU A 50 -2.26 5.88 9.09
C GLU A 50 -2.73 6.85 10.18
N CYS A 51 -3.69 7.73 9.87
CA CYS A 51 -4.27 8.66 10.83
C CYS A 51 -4.89 7.94 12.03
N TYR A 52 -5.69 6.89 11.78
CA TYR A 52 -6.29 6.06 12.82
C TYR A 52 -5.23 5.38 13.69
N LYS A 53 -4.18 4.85 13.07
CA LYS A 53 -3.05 4.26 13.79
C LYS A 53 -2.37 5.28 14.70
N ASP A 54 -2.12 6.49 14.23
CA ASP A 54 -1.27 7.43 14.96
C ASP A 54 -2.01 8.20 16.05
N HIS A 55 -3.28 8.54 15.82
CA HIS A 55 -4.03 9.41 16.73
C HIS A 55 -5.13 8.69 17.51
N HIS A 56 -5.58 7.51 17.05
CA HIS A 56 -6.77 6.84 17.59
C HIS A 56 -6.54 5.37 17.98
N CYS A 57 -5.28 4.90 17.96
CA CYS A 57 -4.94 3.51 18.28
C CYS A 57 -4.13 3.39 19.58
N PHE A 58 -4.79 3.00 20.66
CA PHE A 58 -4.16 2.82 21.97
C PHE A 58 -3.75 1.36 22.25
N ASN A 59 -4.24 0.41 21.47
CA ASN A 59 -3.93 -1.01 21.62
C ASN A 59 -2.70 -1.40 20.78
N ALA A 60 -1.71 -2.05 21.40
CA ALA A 60 -0.46 -2.44 20.74
C ALA A 60 -0.67 -3.51 19.64
N THR A 61 -1.59 -4.46 19.84
CA THR A 61 -1.94 -5.49 18.85
C THR A 61 -2.61 -4.86 17.62
N ASP A 62 -3.54 -3.93 17.84
CA ASP A 62 -4.20 -3.18 16.76
C ASP A 62 -3.17 -2.34 15.99
N ARG A 63 -2.28 -1.63 16.71
CA ARG A 63 -1.20 -0.86 16.10
C ARG A 63 -0.28 -1.73 15.26
N ARG A 64 0.05 -2.95 15.71
CA ARG A 64 0.89 -3.90 14.98
C ARG A 64 0.26 -4.29 13.65
N ILE A 65 -1.03 -4.64 13.62
CA ILE A 65 -1.68 -5.08 12.39
C ILE A 65 -1.95 -3.93 11.41
N LEU A 66 -2.26 -2.73 11.91
CA LEU A 66 -2.36 -1.52 11.07
C LEU A 66 -0.99 -1.16 10.46
N ASN A 67 0.09 -1.26 11.24
CA ASN A 67 1.45 -1.09 10.73
C ASN A 67 1.79 -2.12 9.65
N MET A 68 1.38 -3.38 9.80
CA MET A 68 1.64 -4.42 8.79
C MET A 68 1.04 -4.06 7.42
N PHE A 69 -0.18 -3.53 7.39
CA PHE A 69 -0.81 -3.03 6.17
C PHE A 69 -0.03 -1.87 5.53
N ILE A 70 0.33 -0.86 6.35
CA ILE A 70 1.07 0.33 5.87
C ILE A 70 2.46 -0.07 5.35
N SER A 71 3.17 -0.96 6.05
CA SER A 71 4.46 -1.48 5.61
C SER A 71 4.36 -2.23 4.29
N LEU A 72 3.33 -3.06 4.08
CA LEU A 72 3.10 -3.72 2.79
C LEU A 72 2.85 -2.70 1.67
N CYS A 73 2.06 -1.65 1.90
CA CYS A 73 1.87 -0.57 0.93
C CYS A 73 3.19 0.13 0.58
N ASN A 74 4.08 0.34 1.56
CA ASN A 74 5.39 0.94 1.35
C ASN A 74 6.34 0.01 0.60
N ASP A 75 6.37 -1.28 0.94
CA ASP A 75 7.17 -2.28 0.24
C ASP A 75 6.76 -2.38 -1.24
N LEU A 76 5.45 -2.34 -1.52
CA LEU A 76 4.92 -2.31 -2.89
C LEU A 76 5.33 -1.01 -3.62
N ARG A 77 5.27 0.16 -2.97
CA ARG A 77 5.74 1.43 -3.57
C ARG A 77 7.22 1.39 -3.93
N ASN A 78 8.04 0.86 -3.02
CA ASN A 78 9.48 0.69 -3.25
C ASN A 78 9.75 -0.30 -4.39
N LEU A 79 8.93 -1.34 -4.51
CA LEU A 79 9.03 -2.30 -5.61
C LEU A 79 8.67 -1.65 -6.96
N CYS A 80 7.65 -0.79 -7.03
CA CYS A 80 7.36 -0.01 -8.25
C CYS A 80 8.61 0.77 -8.71
N GLN A 81 9.25 1.52 -7.80
CA GLN A 81 10.47 2.26 -8.13
C GLN A 81 11.59 1.34 -8.63
N LYS A 82 11.77 0.18 -7.98
CA LYS A 82 12.77 -0.80 -8.40
C LYS A 82 12.48 -1.35 -9.79
N MET A 83 11.21 -1.61 -10.14
CA MET A 83 10.82 -2.10 -11.46
C MET A 83 11.15 -1.10 -12.57
N GLU A 84 10.99 0.20 -12.33
CA GLU A 84 11.37 1.28 -13.27
C GLU A 84 12.88 1.32 -13.52
N THR A 85 13.71 1.05 -12.52
CA THR A 85 15.17 1.04 -12.69
C THR A 85 15.68 -0.15 -13.50
N VAL A 86 14.89 -1.23 -13.59
CA VAL A 86 15.31 -2.47 -14.26
C VAL A 86 15.14 -2.39 -15.78
N HIS A 87 14.16 -1.63 -16.26
CA HIS A 87 13.92 -1.44 -17.69
C HIS A 87 13.22 -0.09 -17.93
N PRO A 88 13.58 0.68 -18.99
CA PRO A 88 12.96 1.97 -19.32
C PRO A 88 11.46 1.92 -19.67
N GLY A 89 10.84 0.74 -19.53
CA GLY A 89 9.45 0.45 -19.81
C GLY A 89 9.08 0.49 -21.30
N ASP A 90 7.93 -0.11 -21.58
CA ASP A 90 7.13 0.07 -22.79
C ASP A 90 5.72 0.50 -22.38
N SER A 91 4.82 0.69 -23.35
CA SER A 91 3.46 1.14 -23.05
C SER A 91 2.70 0.24 -22.05
N VAL A 92 2.94 -1.07 -22.10
CA VAL A 92 2.25 -2.06 -21.25
C VAL A 92 2.81 -2.03 -19.84
N THR A 93 4.12 -2.18 -19.69
CA THR A 93 4.81 -2.17 -18.40
C THR A 93 4.67 -0.83 -17.68
N ASN A 94 4.73 0.29 -18.40
CA ASN A 94 4.47 1.61 -17.85
C ASN A 94 3.01 1.76 -17.41
N GLY A 95 2.05 1.29 -18.22
CA GLY A 95 0.64 1.30 -17.86
C GLY A 95 0.32 0.51 -16.59
N LEU A 96 0.97 -0.65 -16.40
CA LEU A 96 0.84 -1.46 -15.17
C LEU A 96 1.43 -0.73 -13.95
N LEU A 97 2.62 -0.14 -14.09
CA LEU A 97 3.26 0.59 -12.99
C LEU A 97 2.50 1.85 -12.59
N GLU A 98 1.99 2.62 -13.55
CA GLU A 98 1.18 3.81 -13.26
C GLU A 98 -0.11 3.45 -12.50
N LYS A 99 -0.79 2.35 -12.88
CA LYS A 99 -1.94 1.84 -12.11
C LYS A 99 -1.54 1.53 -10.66
N CYS A 100 -0.42 0.83 -10.44
CA CYS A 100 0.06 0.54 -9.10
C CYS A 100 0.36 1.80 -8.29
N LYS A 101 1.02 2.80 -8.89
CA LYS A 101 1.33 4.07 -8.21
C LYS A 101 0.09 4.86 -7.84
N VAL A 102 -0.91 4.92 -8.72
CA VAL A 102 -2.19 5.57 -8.43
C VAL A 102 -2.88 4.87 -7.27
N LEU A 103 -2.96 3.53 -7.30
CA LEU A 103 -3.58 2.74 -6.23
C LEU A 103 -2.87 2.90 -4.88
N LEU A 104 -1.54 2.98 -4.89
CA LEU A 104 -0.69 3.11 -3.69
C LEU A 104 -0.48 4.57 -3.25
N ASN A 105 -1.07 5.55 -3.92
CA ASN A 105 -1.02 6.93 -3.47
C ASN A 105 -1.80 7.07 -2.16
N ASP A 106 -1.20 7.70 -1.15
CA ASP A 106 -1.76 7.71 0.21
C ASP A 106 -3.16 8.32 0.29
N SER A 107 -3.47 9.26 -0.60
CA SER A 107 -4.76 9.98 -0.66
C SER A 107 -5.72 9.44 -1.74
N ASN A 108 -5.37 8.36 -2.44
CA ASN A 108 -6.25 7.77 -3.44
C ASN A 108 -7.54 7.27 -2.80
N ASP A 109 -8.66 7.48 -3.49
CA ASP A 109 -9.96 6.98 -3.05
C ASP A 109 -10.11 5.52 -3.46
N LEU A 110 -10.25 4.67 -2.45
CA LEU A 110 -10.38 3.23 -2.54
C LEU A 110 -11.82 2.77 -2.31
N THR A 111 -12.78 3.68 -2.13
CA THR A 111 -14.17 3.34 -1.75
C THR A 111 -14.80 2.31 -2.67
N ASP A 112 -14.55 2.41 -3.98
CA ASP A 112 -15.09 1.52 -5.00
C ASP A 112 -14.15 0.37 -5.39
N LEU A 113 -12.95 0.31 -4.80
CA LEU A 113 -11.96 -0.71 -5.14
C LEU A 113 -12.41 -2.07 -4.64
N ARG A 114 -12.52 -3.06 -5.54
CA ARG A 114 -12.93 -4.43 -5.19
C ARG A 114 -12.03 -5.44 -5.88
N ALA A 115 -11.39 -6.29 -5.09
CA ALA A 115 -10.63 -7.41 -5.62
C ALA A 115 -11.61 -8.48 -6.11
N THR A 116 -11.47 -8.86 -7.38
CA THR A 116 -12.24 -9.96 -7.98
C THR A 116 -11.53 -11.30 -7.76
N TYR A 117 -12.22 -12.41 -8.07
CA TYR A 117 -11.66 -13.76 -8.04
C TYR A 117 -10.25 -13.81 -8.69
N PRO A 118 -9.25 -14.52 -8.12
CA PRO A 118 -9.32 -15.48 -7.00
C PRO A 118 -9.23 -14.85 -5.60
N HIS A 119 -9.10 -13.54 -5.49
CA HIS A 119 -8.95 -12.84 -4.21
C HIS A 119 -10.25 -12.68 -3.42
N GLY A 120 -11.27 -13.49 -3.76
CA GLY A 120 -12.57 -13.53 -3.10
C GLY A 120 -12.51 -13.86 -1.61
N VAL A 121 -11.34 -14.22 -1.08
CA VAL A 121 -11.10 -14.32 0.36
C VAL A 121 -11.27 -12.96 1.07
N VAL A 122 -10.97 -11.86 0.37
CA VAL A 122 -11.32 -10.49 0.77
C VAL A 122 -12.84 -10.30 0.90
N ASN A 123 -13.62 -11.15 0.22
CA ASN A 123 -15.08 -11.14 0.13
C ASN A 123 -15.77 -12.09 1.13
N TYR A 124 -15.04 -12.84 1.97
CA TYR A 124 -15.62 -13.61 3.09
C TYR A 124 -15.81 -12.77 4.37
N LEU A 125 -15.76 -11.44 4.26
CA LEU A 125 -16.28 -10.57 5.32
C LEU A 125 -17.78 -10.84 5.43
N SER A 126 -18.16 -11.70 6.38
CA SER A 126 -19.53 -12.19 6.58
C SER A 126 -20.53 -11.11 6.98
N LEU A 127 -20.05 -9.89 7.25
CA LEU A 127 -20.89 -8.74 7.55
C LEU A 127 -20.89 -7.77 6.38
N GLU A 128 -22.08 -7.48 5.84
CA GLU A 128 -22.27 -6.50 4.77
C GLU A 128 -21.66 -5.13 5.11
N GLU A 129 -21.68 -4.74 6.38
CA GLU A 129 -21.03 -3.53 6.88
C GLU A 129 -19.49 -3.60 6.76
N ALA A 130 -18.88 -4.74 7.08
CA ALA A 130 -17.45 -4.92 6.90
C ALA A 130 -17.07 -4.93 5.41
N ARG A 131 -17.91 -5.55 4.57
CA ARG A 131 -17.76 -5.52 3.12
C ARG A 131 -17.85 -4.09 2.58
N ASN A 132 -18.84 -3.31 2.98
CA ASN A 132 -19.05 -1.98 2.40
C ASN A 132 -18.09 -0.92 2.95
N ARG A 133 -17.66 -1.03 4.21
CA ARG A 133 -16.81 0.00 4.85
C ARG A 133 -15.31 -0.24 4.68
N TYR A 134 -14.88 -1.48 4.44
CA TYR A 134 -13.45 -1.83 4.42
C TYR A 134 -13.00 -2.57 3.17
N ALA A 135 -13.91 -2.98 2.26
CA ALA A 135 -13.49 -3.73 1.08
C ALA A 135 -12.46 -2.99 0.23
N GLY A 136 -12.55 -1.66 0.13
CA GLY A 136 -11.58 -0.84 -0.58
C GLY A 136 -10.14 -1.09 -0.13
N VAL A 137 -9.87 -0.79 1.15
CA VAL A 137 -8.54 -0.95 1.74
C VAL A 137 -8.07 -2.41 1.76
N VAL A 138 -8.96 -3.38 1.98
CA VAL A 138 -8.56 -4.79 1.98
C VAL A 138 -8.29 -5.31 0.57
N SER A 139 -8.95 -4.77 -0.45
CA SER A 139 -8.75 -5.14 -1.85
C SER A 139 -7.45 -4.60 -2.44
N LEU A 140 -6.86 -3.57 -1.84
CA LEU A 140 -5.70 -2.87 -2.40
C LEU A 140 -4.49 -3.80 -2.61
N LEU A 141 -4.07 -4.50 -1.55
CA LEU A 141 -2.86 -5.32 -1.58
C LEU A 141 -2.91 -6.44 -2.63
N PRO A 142 -3.93 -7.31 -2.70
CA PRO A 142 -3.96 -8.37 -3.72
C PRO A 142 -3.99 -7.83 -5.15
N ILE A 143 -4.73 -6.75 -5.41
CA ILE A 143 -4.80 -6.15 -6.75
C ILE A 143 -3.42 -5.65 -7.19
N VAL A 144 -2.72 -4.93 -6.33
CA VAL A 144 -1.40 -4.40 -6.66
C VAL A 144 -0.38 -5.53 -6.85
N ILE A 145 -0.43 -6.57 -6.01
CA ILE A 145 0.43 -7.75 -6.14
C ILE A 145 0.22 -8.44 -7.51
N ASP A 146 -1.03 -8.59 -7.96
CA ASP A 146 -1.34 -9.17 -9.28
C ASP A 146 -0.74 -8.34 -10.42
N HIS A 147 -0.92 -7.01 -10.39
CA HIS A 147 -0.36 -6.13 -11.43
C HIS A 147 1.17 -6.22 -11.48
N MET A 148 1.83 -6.38 -10.33
CA MET A 148 3.28 -6.56 -10.28
C MET A 148 3.72 -7.92 -10.83
N TRP A 149 2.98 -8.98 -10.56
CA TRP A 149 3.25 -10.29 -11.16
C TRP A 149 2.98 -10.32 -12.66
N GLU A 150 1.95 -9.62 -13.13
CA GLU A 150 1.67 -9.41 -14.55
C GLU A 150 2.82 -8.68 -15.23
N TRP A 151 3.32 -7.60 -14.61
CA TRP A 151 4.50 -6.88 -15.09
C TRP A 151 5.73 -7.79 -15.17
N VAL A 152 5.97 -8.61 -14.14
CA VAL A 152 7.10 -9.56 -14.10
C VAL A 152 7.00 -10.58 -15.22
N THR A 153 5.80 -11.10 -15.46
CA THR A 153 5.52 -12.11 -16.48
C THR A 153 5.74 -11.52 -17.86
N TYR A 154 5.14 -10.37 -18.13
CA TYR A 154 5.27 -9.66 -19.39
C TYR A 154 6.73 -9.27 -19.69
N SER A 155 7.45 -8.76 -18.69
CA SER A 155 8.85 -8.34 -18.84
C SER A 155 9.76 -9.53 -19.15
N LYS A 156 9.52 -10.69 -18.54
CA LYS A 156 10.29 -11.91 -18.85
C LYS A 156 10.04 -12.41 -20.27
N THR A 157 8.81 -12.31 -20.76
CA THR A 157 8.45 -12.86 -22.08
C THR A 157 8.84 -11.94 -23.23
N ASN A 158 8.72 -10.62 -23.04
CA ASN A 158 8.86 -9.65 -24.14
C ASN A 158 10.16 -8.84 -24.10
N LEU A 159 10.82 -8.72 -22.95
CA LEU A 159 11.98 -7.85 -22.77
C LEU A 159 13.29 -8.59 -22.48
N LEU A 160 13.23 -9.91 -22.23
CA LEU A 160 14.41 -10.77 -22.21
C LEU A 160 14.52 -11.49 -23.57
N PRO A 161 15.65 -11.39 -24.28
CA PRO A 161 15.80 -12.09 -25.55
C PRO A 161 15.69 -13.59 -25.31
N ASN A 162 14.73 -14.20 -25.98
CA ASN A 162 14.56 -15.64 -26.06
C ASN A 162 15.85 -16.19 -26.69
N VAL A 163 16.73 -16.79 -25.89
CA VAL A 163 17.88 -17.55 -26.42
C VAL A 163 17.30 -18.81 -27.06
N SER A 164 16.90 -18.69 -28.32
CA SER A 164 16.59 -19.83 -29.17
C SER A 164 17.83 -20.73 -29.22
N PRO A 165 17.72 -22.05 -28.96
CA PRO A 165 18.84 -22.97 -29.17
C PRO A 165 18.97 -23.20 -30.69
N ARG A 166 19.68 -22.30 -31.38
CA ARG A 166 20.19 -22.60 -32.72
C ARG A 166 21.58 -23.20 -32.54
N SER A 167 21.67 -24.49 -32.79
CA SER A 167 22.89 -25.27 -32.74
C SER A 167 23.78 -25.01 -33.98
N VAL A 168 25.08 -25.14 -33.70
CA VAL A 168 26.22 -25.57 -34.54
C VAL A 168 27.19 -24.51 -35.09
N SER A 169 28.44 -24.69 -34.61
CA SER A 169 29.79 -24.46 -35.15
C SER A 169 30.49 -23.11 -35.02
N GLU A 170 31.44 -23.09 -34.06
CA GLU A 170 32.90 -22.78 -34.15
C GLU A 170 33.33 -21.50 -34.90
N LYS A 171 34.23 -20.65 -34.40
CA LYS A 171 35.54 -20.97 -33.79
C LYS A 171 36.17 -19.74 -33.10
N GLU A 172 37.12 -20.03 -32.21
CA GLU A 172 37.98 -19.24 -31.31
C GLU A 172 38.61 -17.94 -31.89
N THR A 173 39.03 -16.92 -31.12
CA THR A 173 40.32 -16.88 -30.37
C THR A 173 40.48 -15.61 -29.49
N LEU A 174 41.13 -15.80 -28.32
CA LEU A 174 41.82 -14.89 -27.35
C LEU A 174 42.28 -13.50 -27.88
N THR A 175 42.43 -12.41 -27.08
CA THR A 175 43.42 -12.26 -25.98
C THR A 175 43.24 -10.93 -25.17
N SER A 176 43.43 -11.01 -23.85
CA SER A 176 44.21 -10.15 -22.93
C SER A 176 43.85 -8.69 -22.51
N GLN A 177 43.76 -8.56 -21.17
CA GLN A 177 44.40 -7.58 -20.25
C GLN A 177 43.58 -6.43 -19.60
N THR A 178 43.88 -6.24 -18.30
CA THR A 178 43.29 -5.41 -17.21
C THR A 178 44.38 -4.44 -16.67
N PRO A 179 44.15 -3.59 -15.64
CA PRO A 179 43.35 -2.37 -15.43
C PRO A 179 44.24 -1.08 -15.32
N PRO A 180 43.75 0.09 -14.83
CA PRO A 180 43.94 0.43 -13.40
C PRO A 180 42.84 1.28 -12.72
N ALA A 181 43.01 1.48 -11.41
CA ALA A 181 42.12 2.08 -10.41
C ALA A 181 42.16 3.63 -10.33
N GLY A 182 41.13 4.23 -9.73
CA GLY A 182 41.12 5.62 -9.25
C GLY A 182 39.78 6.04 -8.59
N GLN A 183 39.83 6.32 -7.28
CA GLN A 183 38.72 6.76 -6.41
C GLN A 183 38.36 8.24 -6.63
N PHE A 184 37.11 8.64 -6.38
CA PHE A 184 36.77 9.93 -5.74
C PHE A 184 35.44 9.87 -4.99
N ALA A 185 35.44 10.47 -3.79
CA ALA A 185 34.33 10.56 -2.85
C ALA A 185 33.49 11.83 -3.08
N ALA A 186 32.19 11.78 -2.73
CA ALA A 186 31.44 12.95 -2.25
C ALA A 186 30.20 12.49 -1.47
N GLN A 187 30.13 12.90 -0.21
CA GLN A 187 28.96 12.84 0.65
C GLN A 187 27.95 13.92 0.23
N THR A 188 26.65 13.66 0.39
CA THR A 188 25.69 14.76 0.60
C THR A 188 24.55 14.28 1.49
N SER A 189 24.51 14.89 2.67
CA SER A 189 23.47 14.81 3.69
C SER A 189 22.24 15.58 3.20
N PHE A 190 21.05 14.96 3.28
CA PHE A 190 19.78 15.68 3.15
C PHE A 190 18.94 15.49 4.41
N ASN A 191 18.72 16.62 5.07
CA ASN A 191 18.10 16.81 6.37
C ASN A 191 16.57 16.79 6.22
N ASN A 192 15.89 15.85 6.87
CA ASN A 192 14.45 15.62 6.70
C ASN A 192 13.65 16.42 7.74
N LYS A 193 13.31 17.68 7.40
CA LYS A 193 12.49 18.57 8.27
C LYS A 193 11.12 18.94 7.70
N ASN A 194 10.77 18.46 6.50
CA ASN A 194 9.56 18.90 5.80
C ASN A 194 8.36 17.93 5.89
N THR A 195 8.55 16.73 6.44
CA THR A 195 7.51 15.69 6.46
C THR A 195 6.41 15.96 7.50
N VAL A 196 6.73 16.66 8.59
CA VAL A 196 5.80 16.85 9.72
C VAL A 196 4.67 17.85 9.40
N GLN A 197 4.90 18.85 8.55
CA GLN A 197 3.89 19.89 8.26
C GLN A 197 2.84 19.47 7.21
N LEU A 198 3.13 18.48 6.36
CA LEU A 198 2.16 17.98 5.36
C LEU A 198 1.13 17.03 5.99
N GLN A 199 1.53 16.25 7.00
CA GLN A 199 0.70 15.28 7.72
C GLN A 199 -0.42 15.96 8.54
N GLU A 200 -0.13 17.11 9.17
CA GLU A 200 -1.10 17.82 9.99
C GLU A 200 -2.25 18.43 9.17
N LYS A 201 -1.99 18.83 7.91
CA LYS A 201 -3.01 19.36 6.99
C LYS A 201 -3.90 18.28 6.38
N ALA A 202 -3.40 17.05 6.24
CA ALA A 202 -4.20 15.91 5.79
C ALA A 202 -5.15 15.43 6.90
N CYS A 203 -4.68 15.41 8.16
CA CYS A 203 -5.49 15.09 9.34
C CYS A 203 -6.61 16.14 9.58
N LYS A 204 -6.33 17.42 9.34
CA LYS A 204 -7.32 18.52 9.42
C LYS A 204 -8.45 18.47 8.37
N ARG A 205 -8.37 17.59 7.37
CA ARG A 205 -9.45 17.40 6.39
C ARG A 205 -10.60 16.51 6.89
N CYS A 206 -10.54 16.06 8.15
CA CYS A 206 -11.67 15.44 8.86
C CYS A 206 -12.58 16.50 9.52
N GLY A 207 -12.90 17.57 8.80
CA GLY A 207 -13.81 18.62 9.28
C GLY A 207 -15.27 18.22 9.07
N TYR A 208 -15.84 17.44 9.98
CA TYR A 208 -17.29 17.28 10.08
C TYR A 208 -17.82 18.15 11.24
N GLU A 209 -18.57 19.20 10.91
CA GLU A 209 -19.48 19.82 11.88
C GLU A 209 -20.85 19.13 11.78
N ASP A 210 -21.29 18.51 12.87
CA ASP A 210 -22.63 17.92 12.97
C ASP A 210 -23.70 19.03 12.97
N PRO A 211 -24.60 19.09 11.98
CA PRO A 211 -25.68 20.08 11.94
C PRO A 211 -26.61 20.02 13.17
N ARG A 212 -26.63 18.91 13.91
CA ARG A 212 -27.45 18.71 15.12
C ARG A 212 -26.83 19.36 16.37
N LEU A 213 -25.57 19.80 16.33
CA LEU A 213 -24.93 20.50 17.44
C LEU A 213 -25.20 22.02 17.43
N LYS A 214 -25.69 22.59 16.33
CA LYS A 214 -26.01 24.03 16.22
C LYS A 214 -27.33 24.42 16.91
N ASN A 215 -28.20 23.45 17.17
CA ASN A 215 -29.58 23.71 17.62
C ASN A 215 -29.95 23.03 18.96
N LYS A 216 -28.97 22.65 19.79
CA LYS A 216 -29.30 22.14 21.14
C LYS A 216 -29.55 23.30 22.10
N PRO A 217 -30.74 23.42 22.72
CA PRO A 217 -30.92 24.36 23.82
C PRO A 217 -30.01 23.96 25.00
N PRO A 218 -29.57 24.94 25.82
CA PRO A 218 -28.77 24.67 27.00
C PRO A 218 -29.46 23.66 27.92
N TRP A 219 -28.69 22.70 28.42
CA TRP A 219 -29.20 21.66 29.32
C TRP A 219 -29.71 22.28 30.63
N ILE A 220 -30.95 21.96 31.01
CA ILE A 220 -31.57 22.40 32.27
C ILE A 220 -31.53 21.23 33.25
N PRO A 221 -30.88 21.35 34.42
CA PRO A 221 -30.88 20.30 35.43
C PRO A 221 -32.29 20.07 35.99
N PRO A 222 -32.69 18.82 36.26
CA PRO A 222 -33.97 18.53 36.88
C PRO A 222 -34.00 19.06 38.32
N GLY A 223 -34.99 19.90 38.61
CA GLY A 223 -35.23 20.45 39.94
C GLY A 223 -35.64 19.38 40.95
N LYS A 224 -35.19 19.54 42.20
CA LYS A 224 -35.54 18.65 43.32
C LYS A 224 -37.04 18.77 43.64
N PRO A 225 -37.76 17.66 43.90
CA PRO A 225 -39.14 17.73 44.34
C PRO A 225 -39.21 18.22 45.80
N HIS A 226 -40.12 19.15 46.07
CA HIS A 226 -40.60 19.51 47.40
C HIS A 226 -41.83 18.67 47.75
#